data_AF-A0A946Y3C4-F1
#
_entry.id   AF-A0A946Y3C4-F1
#
_cell.length_a   1.000
_cell.length_b   1.000
_cell.length_c   1.000
_cell.angle_alpha   90.00
_cell.angle_beta   90.00
_cell.angle_gamma   90.00
#
_symmetry.space_group_name_H-M   'P 1'
#
loop_
_entity.id
_entity.type
_entity.pdbx_description
1 polymer ?
#
loop_
_entity_poly.entity_id
_entity_poly.type
_entity_poly.pdbx_seq_one_letter_code
_entity_poly.pdbx_strand_id
1 'polypeptide(L)'
;YKGLAASLILFLAVIFLLPRAVEDDVEVTETPAGQPPEAATATVAGEEVAASAAEDDEFALPDMSGSGKEDGAAGFSENVRDFSGDTESQVKFATDEALGDLLSTLERLKYRGIERWGGQPYLDALDIYEEGDRAYLANDYRRAYQRYRKAQSMLDPFFDQIDKVFEETLAAAQDAFDNGDHREAVRLFDLAVAVTPGHPVAEAGLKRAQNLEAVLGLMDQGLAFEDDLELNAAKLAFEKALELDPAWDPASTALERVRESIRLLSFEQRMTEGLEALALGEFATARAAFNAAKALNPDSPQPADGLLQVDQEIRLANIRRLENQARTLDDNEEWETAIDVYEEILNIDGDLQFAQEGLIRAKTRAALHDTLQSFIENPDTLSKPATMQRATNVLLGLSRVTPMGPRLEDQKNQLARLLKRAATPLRVTLVSDNATTVSVFRVGRIGTFARHELDLRPGVYVATGSRPGYRDVRMEFRVAPEVEMKPIVVQCEEQI
;
A
#
# COMPACT_ATOMS: atom_id res chain seq x y z
N TYR A 1 -54.40 -15.36 4.00
CA TYR A 1 -54.14 -15.28 2.55
C TYR A 1 -53.22 -16.43 2.18
N LYS A 2 -53.73 -17.39 1.42
CA LYS A 2 -52.97 -18.47 0.78
C LYS A 2 -52.44 -17.93 -0.55
N GLY A 3 -51.23 -18.34 -0.98
CA GLY A 3 -50.88 -18.35 -2.40
C GLY A 3 -49.43 -18.02 -2.75
N LEU A 4 -48.68 -19.09 -3.09
CA LEU A 4 -47.74 -19.20 -4.22
C LEU A 4 -46.40 -18.44 -4.22
N ALA A 5 -45.30 -19.18 -3.98
CA ALA A 5 -44.14 -19.39 -4.89
C ALA A 5 -43.08 -20.18 -4.08
N ALA A 6 -42.89 -21.51 -4.18
CA ALA A 6 -42.47 -22.38 -5.28
C ALA A 6 -41.01 -22.16 -5.75
N SER A 7 -40.16 -23.14 -5.36
CA SER A 7 -38.88 -23.57 -5.97
C SER A 7 -37.69 -22.61 -5.81
N LEU A 8 -36.50 -23.01 -5.36
CA LEU A 8 -35.71 -24.19 -5.73
C LEU A 8 -34.63 -24.41 -4.64
N ILE A 9 -34.64 -25.57 -3.97
CA ILE A 9 -33.53 -26.03 -3.12
C ILE A 9 -32.67 -26.92 -4.00
N LEU A 10 -31.41 -26.55 -4.23
CA LEU A 10 -30.41 -27.47 -4.76
C LEU A 10 -29.08 -27.29 -4.01
N PHE A 11 -28.73 -28.38 -3.34
CA PHE A 11 -27.48 -28.75 -2.67
C PHE A 11 -26.19 -28.27 -3.34
N LEU A 12 -25.19 -27.92 -2.50
CA LEU A 12 -23.80 -28.35 -2.68
C LEU A 12 -23.06 -28.33 -1.34
N ALA A 13 -23.11 -29.48 -0.65
CA ALA A 13 -22.11 -29.86 0.33
C ALA A 13 -20.96 -30.52 -0.43
N VAL A 14 -19.76 -29.91 -0.42
CA VAL A 14 -18.55 -30.53 -0.92
C VAL A 14 -17.72 -30.98 0.27
N ILE A 15 -17.78 -32.29 0.52
CA ILE A 15 -16.92 -33.05 1.41
C ILE A 15 -15.56 -33.19 0.73
N PHE A 16 -14.50 -32.62 1.32
CA PHE A 16 -13.12 -32.89 0.90
C PHE A 16 -12.59 -34.12 1.64
N LEU A 17 -12.33 -35.17 0.87
CA LEU A 17 -11.74 -36.44 1.28
C LEU A 17 -10.32 -36.46 0.71
N LEU A 18 -9.30 -36.26 1.56
CA LEU A 18 -7.88 -36.33 1.18
C LEU A 18 -7.35 -37.76 1.35
N PRO A 19 -6.70 -38.37 0.34
CA PRO A 19 -5.89 -39.57 0.52
C PRO A 19 -4.44 -39.21 0.89
N ARG A 20 -3.91 -39.91 1.89
CA ARG A 20 -2.49 -39.95 2.29
C ARG A 20 -1.65 -40.72 1.26
N ALA A 21 -0.43 -40.21 1.00
CA ALA A 21 0.83 -40.85 0.56
C ALA A 21 1.57 -39.82 -0.34
N VAL A 22 2.86 -39.50 -0.21
CA VAL A 22 4.04 -40.34 -0.06
C VAL A 22 5.14 -39.48 0.62
N GLU A 23 5.83 -40.05 1.63
CA GLU A 23 7.13 -39.60 2.12
C GLU A 23 8.21 -40.34 1.32
N ASP A 24 9.18 -39.61 0.78
CA ASP A 24 10.47 -40.16 0.33
C ASP A 24 11.59 -39.25 0.82
N ASP A 25 12.66 -39.93 1.22
CA ASP A 25 13.82 -39.49 1.98
C ASP A 25 14.66 -38.40 1.32
N VAL A 26 15.21 -37.47 2.12
CA VAL A 26 16.52 -36.87 1.83
C VAL A 26 17.37 -36.77 3.10
N GLU A 27 18.50 -37.47 3.03
CA GLU A 27 19.65 -37.53 3.93
C GLU A 27 20.08 -36.17 4.51
N VAL A 28 20.32 -36.18 5.83
CA VAL A 28 21.09 -35.17 6.56
C VAL A 28 22.54 -35.65 6.63
N THR A 29 23.47 -34.91 6.01
CA THR A 29 24.91 -35.02 6.28
C THR A 29 25.37 -33.85 7.13
N GLU A 30 25.83 -34.18 8.35
CA GLU A 30 26.63 -33.37 9.26
C GLU A 30 27.88 -32.81 8.54
N THR A 31 28.47 -31.65 8.89
CA THR A 31 29.46 -31.42 9.98
C THR A 31 30.09 -30.00 9.76
N PRO A 32 31.02 -29.46 10.60
CA PRO A 32 30.96 -29.01 11.99
C PRO A 32 31.23 -27.50 12.18
N ALA A 33 31.06 -27.08 13.45
CA ALA A 33 31.46 -25.81 14.06
C ALA A 33 32.98 -25.52 14.02
N GLY A 34 33.31 -24.23 13.92
CA GLY A 34 34.65 -23.67 14.14
C GLY A 34 34.57 -22.46 15.09
N GLN A 35 35.40 -22.49 16.13
CA GLN A 35 35.53 -21.53 17.24
C GLN A 35 36.22 -20.20 16.83
N PRO A 36 36.18 -19.16 17.69
CA PRO A 36 36.40 -17.75 17.36
C PRO A 36 37.86 -17.32 17.55
N PRO A 37 38.21 -16.06 17.19
CA PRO A 37 39.40 -15.42 17.74
C PRO A 37 39.08 -14.28 18.73
N GLU A 38 40.02 -14.19 19.65
CA GLU A 38 40.18 -13.33 20.80
C GLU A 38 40.86 -11.99 20.43
N ALA A 39 40.92 -11.09 21.41
CA ALA A 39 41.20 -9.66 21.33
C ALA A 39 42.66 -9.24 21.07
N ALA A 40 42.86 -7.97 20.66
CA ALA A 40 44.04 -7.17 20.99
C ALA A 40 43.79 -5.65 20.87
N THR A 41 43.59 -5.01 22.03
CA THR A 41 44.15 -3.73 22.53
C THR A 41 44.72 -2.66 21.58
N ALA A 42 44.32 -1.39 21.79
CA ALA A 42 45.25 -0.28 22.05
C ALA A 42 44.54 1.01 22.56
N THR A 43 45.01 1.47 23.72
CA THR A 43 44.83 2.75 24.44
C THR A 43 45.40 3.94 23.61
N VAL A 44 44.93 5.19 23.68
CA VAL A 44 45.38 6.29 24.59
C VAL A 44 44.63 7.61 24.27
N ALA A 45 44.25 8.31 25.35
CA ALA A 45 44.05 9.76 25.63
C ALA A 45 43.68 10.75 24.50
N GLY A 46 42.62 11.55 24.66
CA GLY A 46 42.66 12.89 25.30
C GLY A 46 42.68 13.95 24.18
N GLU A 47 41.86 14.99 24.08
CA GLU A 47 41.51 16.03 25.05
C GLU A 47 40.52 17.01 24.33
N GLU A 48 39.51 17.52 25.07
CA GLU A 48 38.75 18.79 24.90
C GLU A 48 38.03 19.08 23.54
N VAL A 49 36.90 19.79 23.42
CA VAL A 49 36.45 21.06 24.03
C VAL A 49 34.92 21.24 23.81
N ALA A 50 34.31 22.03 24.71
CA ALA A 50 33.19 22.97 24.48
C ALA A 50 31.74 22.43 24.38
N ALA A 51 31.06 22.46 25.53
CA ALA A 51 29.65 22.84 25.63
C ALA A 51 29.59 24.22 26.30
N SER A 52 28.81 25.14 25.73
CA SER A 52 28.66 26.52 26.18
C SER A 52 27.25 26.81 26.69
N ALA A 53 27.21 27.53 27.83
CA ALA A 53 26.18 28.49 28.29
C ALA A 53 24.80 27.90 28.64
N ALA A 54 24.06 28.34 29.65
CA ALA A 54 24.10 29.29 30.76
C ALA A 54 22.78 28.98 31.55
N GLU A 55 22.46 29.35 32.78
CA GLU A 55 22.87 30.34 33.76
C GLU A 55 22.09 29.98 35.06
N ASP A 56 22.44 30.66 36.17
CA ASP A 56 21.64 30.89 37.39
C ASP A 56 21.80 29.99 38.64
N ASP A 57 22.58 30.57 39.56
CA ASP A 57 22.26 30.87 40.97
C ASP A 57 22.35 29.78 42.06
N GLU A 58 23.62 29.58 42.42
CA GLU A 58 24.24 29.54 43.75
C GLU A 58 23.45 30.20 44.92
N PHE A 59 23.22 29.45 46.02
CA PHE A 59 23.97 29.62 47.27
C PHE A 59 23.55 28.60 48.34
N ALA A 60 24.50 27.74 48.74
CA ALA A 60 24.42 26.88 49.91
C ALA A 60 25.49 27.31 50.92
N LEU A 61 25.13 27.29 52.20
CA LEU A 61 26.00 27.51 53.37
C LEU A 61 27.15 26.49 53.41
N PRO A 62 28.29 26.86 54.03
CA PRO A 62 28.63 26.08 55.21
C PRO A 62 29.25 26.87 56.39
N ASP A 63 29.12 26.19 57.51
CA ASP A 63 29.59 26.38 58.88
C ASP A 63 31.11 26.66 59.00
N MET A 64 31.50 27.54 59.93
CA MET A 64 32.85 27.55 60.52
C MET A 64 32.86 28.22 61.91
N SER A 65 33.36 27.45 62.86
CA SER A 65 33.69 27.81 64.23
C SER A 65 34.95 28.71 64.36
N GLY A 66 34.83 29.78 65.17
CA GLY A 66 35.76 30.24 66.22
C GLY A 66 37.24 30.58 65.92
N SER A 67 37.65 31.84 66.14
CA SER A 67 38.39 32.30 67.35
C SER A 67 39.01 33.72 67.20
N GLY A 68 39.05 34.48 68.31
CA GLY A 68 39.99 35.58 68.63
C GLY A 68 39.73 36.98 68.03
N LYS A 69 39.16 37.96 68.78
CA LYS A 69 39.83 39.04 69.57
C LYS A 69 40.83 39.87 68.76
N GLU A 70 40.74 41.20 68.62
CA GLU A 70 40.59 42.27 69.64
C GLU A 70 40.19 43.64 69.01
N ASP A 71 39.46 44.43 69.81
CA ASP A 71 39.41 45.90 69.96
C ASP A 71 39.12 46.88 68.81
N GLY A 72 37.97 47.56 68.95
CA GLY A 72 37.63 48.81 68.27
C GLY A 72 36.28 49.37 68.72
N ALA A 73 36.30 50.23 69.74
CA ALA A 73 35.13 50.84 70.36
C ALA A 73 34.25 51.66 69.39
N ALA A 74 32.94 51.37 69.39
CA ALA A 74 31.88 52.32 69.05
C ALA A 74 30.57 51.85 69.70
N GLY A 75 30.01 52.67 70.58
CA GLY A 75 28.86 52.32 71.40
C GLY A 75 27.58 52.15 70.59
N PHE A 76 26.84 51.08 70.90
CA PHE A 76 25.39 51.08 70.81
C PHE A 76 24.83 50.36 72.03
N SER A 77 23.95 51.07 72.72
CA SER A 77 23.41 50.83 74.05
C SER A 77 22.86 49.41 74.26
N GLU A 78 23.59 48.59 75.01
CA GLU A 78 23.05 47.39 75.65
C GLU A 78 22.15 47.84 76.81
N ASN A 79 20.83 47.90 76.57
CA ASN A 79 19.87 48.01 77.66
C ASN A 79 19.72 46.63 78.31
N VAL A 80 20.71 46.22 79.11
CA VAL A 80 20.49 45.27 80.19
C VAL A 80 19.62 45.99 81.21
N ARG A 81 18.30 45.82 81.07
CA ARG A 81 17.36 46.27 82.10
C ARG A 81 17.50 45.36 83.30
N ASP A 82 18.05 45.95 84.35
CA ASP A 82 17.96 45.54 85.74
C ASP A 82 16.53 45.11 86.10
N PHE A 83 16.28 43.80 86.16
CA PHE A 83 15.03 43.19 86.60
C PHE A 83 15.11 42.90 88.10
N SER A 84 15.13 43.95 88.90
CA SER A 84 14.91 43.85 90.34
C SER A 84 13.66 44.64 90.73
N GLY A 85 12.49 44.11 90.34
CA GLY A 85 11.19 44.50 90.91
C GLY A 85 10.08 44.78 89.91
N ASP A 86 9.46 43.73 89.35
CA ASP A 86 7.99 43.58 89.34
C ASP A 86 7.64 42.17 88.83
N THR A 87 7.18 41.28 89.72
CA THR A 87 6.88 39.87 89.36
C THR A 87 5.76 39.78 88.32
N GLU A 88 4.89 40.77 88.25
CA GLU A 88 3.77 40.84 87.32
C GLU A 88 4.22 41.13 85.88
N SER A 89 5.18 42.03 85.68
CA SER A 89 5.74 42.36 84.36
C SER A 89 6.49 41.18 83.73
N GLN A 90 7.19 40.38 84.55
CA GLN A 90 7.84 39.15 84.09
C GLN A 90 6.84 38.05 83.71
N VAL A 91 5.78 37.88 84.52
CA VAL A 91 4.72 36.92 84.23
C VAL A 91 3.98 37.29 82.95
N LYS A 92 3.71 38.58 82.73
CA LYS A 92 3.10 39.06 81.48
C LYS A 92 3.98 38.77 80.27
N PHE A 93 5.27 39.09 80.31
CA PHE A 93 6.18 38.81 79.19
C PHE A 93 6.21 37.31 78.83
N ALA A 94 6.31 36.42 79.83
CA ALA A 94 6.26 34.97 79.59
C ALA A 94 4.89 34.50 79.08
N THR A 95 3.81 35.20 79.43
CA THR A 95 2.46 34.94 78.90
C THR A 95 2.35 35.33 77.43
N ASP A 96 2.90 36.49 77.06
CA ASP A 96 2.92 36.98 75.67
C ASP A 96 3.73 36.03 74.77
N GLU A 97 4.88 35.54 75.25
CA GLU A 97 5.69 34.53 74.57
C GLU A 97 4.91 33.22 74.37
N ALA A 98 4.27 32.70 75.43
CA ALA A 98 3.45 31.49 75.35
C ALA A 98 2.25 31.63 74.40
N LEU A 99 1.64 32.82 74.32
CA LEU A 99 0.58 33.10 73.36
C LEU A 99 1.12 33.11 71.93
N GLY A 100 2.28 33.74 71.68
CA GLY A 100 2.93 33.73 70.37
C GLY A 100 3.23 32.32 69.87
N ASP A 101 3.81 31.47 70.71
CA ASP A 101 4.09 30.06 70.39
C ASP A 101 2.81 29.28 70.08
N LEU A 102 1.75 29.49 70.87
CA LEU A 102 0.45 28.86 70.67
C LEU A 102 -0.18 29.28 69.34
N LEU A 103 -0.17 30.59 69.02
CA LEU A 103 -0.71 31.11 67.77
C LEU A 103 0.07 30.56 66.56
N SER A 104 1.41 30.50 66.63
CA SER A 104 2.23 29.87 65.59
C SER A 104 1.87 28.39 65.40
N THR A 105 1.66 27.66 66.50
CA THR A 105 1.22 26.26 66.47
C THR A 105 -0.15 26.11 65.80
N LEU A 106 -1.12 26.94 66.18
CA LEU A 106 -2.45 26.97 65.58
C LEU A 106 -2.39 27.31 64.09
N GLU A 107 -1.61 28.29 63.68
CA GLU A 107 -1.44 28.67 62.28
C GLU A 107 -0.86 27.52 61.44
N ARG A 108 0.17 26.83 61.94
CA ARG A 108 0.77 25.67 61.27
C ARG A 108 -0.22 24.52 61.11
N LEU A 109 -1.05 24.25 62.13
CA LEU A 109 -2.09 23.22 62.06
C LEU A 109 -3.26 23.65 61.16
N LYS A 110 -3.64 24.93 61.16
CA LYS A 110 -4.66 25.49 60.25
C LYS A 110 -4.22 25.43 58.78
N TYR A 111 -2.95 25.73 58.50
CA TYR A 111 -2.36 25.55 57.18
C TYR A 111 -2.46 24.08 56.70
N ARG A 112 -2.46 23.14 57.64
CA ARG A 112 -2.67 21.70 57.39
C ARG A 112 -4.11 21.25 57.59
N GLY A 113 -5.07 22.17 57.53
CA GLY A 113 -6.49 21.85 57.53
C GLY A 113 -7.03 21.20 58.81
N ILE A 114 -6.41 21.42 59.97
CA ILE A 114 -6.81 20.79 61.26
C ILE A 114 -8.30 20.95 61.58
N GLU A 115 -8.94 22.01 61.11
CA GLU A 115 -10.37 22.25 61.29
C GLU A 115 -11.25 21.16 60.64
N ARG A 116 -10.71 20.43 59.64
CA ARG A 116 -11.40 19.38 58.90
C ARG A 116 -11.18 17.98 59.47
N TRP A 117 -10.09 17.74 60.22
CA TRP A 117 -9.70 16.39 60.66
C TRP A 117 -9.34 16.29 62.15
N GLY A 118 -9.13 17.40 62.85
CA GLY A 118 -8.74 17.44 64.26
C GLY A 118 -9.84 17.03 65.24
N GLY A 119 -11.10 17.05 64.78
CA GLY A 119 -12.26 16.55 65.54
C GLY A 119 -12.44 17.20 66.91
N GLN A 120 -13.07 16.47 67.84
CA GLN A 120 -13.35 16.96 69.18
C GLN A 120 -12.09 17.37 69.99
N PRO A 121 -10.97 16.60 69.96
CA PRO A 121 -9.79 17.00 70.72
C PRO A 121 -9.18 18.35 70.30
N TYR A 122 -9.33 18.74 69.02
CA TYR A 122 -8.92 20.06 68.55
C TYR A 122 -9.83 21.17 69.10
N LEU A 123 -11.15 20.94 69.09
CA LEU A 123 -12.12 21.88 69.67
C LEU A 123 -11.89 22.07 71.18
N ASP A 124 -11.60 21.00 71.91
CA ASP A 124 -11.28 21.06 73.34
C ASP A 124 -10.02 21.92 73.60
N ALA A 125 -9.03 21.89 72.70
CA ALA A 125 -7.85 22.74 72.80
C ALA A 125 -8.17 24.23 72.54
N LEU A 126 -9.11 24.52 71.62
CA LEU A 126 -9.59 25.87 71.37
C LEU A 126 -10.36 26.44 72.57
N ASP A 127 -11.19 25.64 73.24
CA ASP A 127 -11.90 26.08 74.46
C ASP A 127 -10.92 26.50 75.58
N ILE A 128 -9.82 25.74 75.74
CA ILE A 128 -8.76 26.08 76.71
C ILE A 128 -8.00 27.34 76.29
N TYR A 129 -7.78 27.53 74.99
CA TYR A 129 -7.22 28.77 74.45
C TYR A 129 -8.13 29.97 74.75
N GLU A 130 -9.44 29.87 74.53
CA GLU A 130 -10.42 30.93 74.85
C GLU A 130 -10.52 31.23 76.36
N GLU A 131 -10.35 30.22 77.23
CA GLU A 131 -10.18 30.44 78.67
C GLU A 131 -8.93 31.25 79.00
N GLY A 132 -7.84 31.03 78.27
CA GLY A 132 -6.61 31.82 78.35
C GLY A 132 -6.84 33.27 77.96
N ASP A 133 -7.51 33.53 76.83
CA ASP A 133 -7.85 34.88 76.36
C ASP A 133 -8.73 35.63 77.37
N ARG A 134 -9.73 34.96 77.94
CA ARG A 134 -10.56 35.55 79.01
C ARG A 134 -9.75 35.92 80.25
N ALA A 135 -8.80 35.08 80.67
CA ALA A 135 -7.93 35.37 81.80
C ALA A 135 -6.95 36.52 81.49
N TYR A 136 -6.41 36.57 80.27
CA TYR A 136 -5.52 37.63 79.81
C TYR A 136 -6.21 38.99 79.83
N LEU A 137 -7.44 39.08 79.28
CA LEU A 137 -8.25 40.29 79.29
C LEU A 137 -8.65 40.75 80.70
N ALA A 138 -8.72 39.83 81.66
CA ALA A 138 -8.96 40.13 83.08
C ALA A 138 -7.69 40.57 83.84
N ASN A 139 -6.53 40.68 83.17
CA ASN A 139 -5.20 40.90 83.75
C ASN A 139 -4.70 39.77 84.67
N ASP A 140 -5.30 38.57 84.62
CA ASP A 140 -4.81 37.39 85.33
C ASP A 140 -3.77 36.65 84.46
N TYR A 141 -2.60 37.27 84.30
CA TYR A 141 -1.53 36.80 83.42
C TYR A 141 -1.01 35.41 83.82
N ARG A 142 -0.98 35.09 85.12
CA ARG A 142 -0.55 33.76 85.60
C ARG A 142 -1.50 32.66 85.13
N ARG A 143 -2.82 32.90 85.23
CA ARG A 143 -3.82 31.94 84.74
C ARG A 143 -3.82 31.85 83.22
N ALA A 144 -3.68 32.98 82.52
CA ALA A 144 -3.55 33.01 81.06
C ALA A 144 -2.36 32.16 80.59
N TYR A 145 -1.17 32.35 81.18
CA TYR A 145 0.02 31.54 80.89
C TYR A 145 -0.24 30.04 81.03
N GLN A 146 -0.84 29.62 82.15
CA GLN A 146 -1.16 28.21 82.40
C GLN A 146 -2.13 27.64 81.36
N ARG A 147 -3.13 28.43 80.94
CA ARG A 147 -4.12 28.03 79.93
C ARG A 147 -3.49 27.94 78.54
N TYR A 148 -2.70 28.93 78.13
CA TYR A 148 -2.00 28.87 76.84
C TYR A 148 -1.02 27.70 76.75
N ARG A 149 -0.22 27.45 77.79
CA ARG A 149 0.66 26.26 77.82
C ARG A 149 -0.11 24.96 77.82
N LYS A 150 -1.29 24.92 78.46
CA LYS A 150 -2.15 23.74 78.42
C LYS A 150 -2.73 23.51 77.02
N ALA A 151 -3.26 24.53 76.37
CA ALA A 151 -3.74 24.45 74.98
C ALA A 151 -2.63 24.00 74.04
N GLN A 152 -1.42 24.57 74.18
CA GLN A 152 -0.25 24.16 73.40
C GLN A 152 0.06 22.66 73.57
N SER A 153 0.13 22.17 74.81
CA SER A 153 0.36 20.74 75.08
C SER A 153 -0.72 19.80 74.54
N MET A 154 -1.93 20.31 74.30
CA MET A 154 -3.02 19.56 73.68
C MET A 154 -2.92 19.59 72.15
N LEU A 155 -2.29 20.62 71.58
CA LEU A 155 -2.11 20.78 70.14
C LEU A 155 -0.86 20.07 69.61
N ASP A 156 0.21 20.01 70.39
CA ASP A 156 1.49 19.39 69.98
C ASP A 156 1.32 17.95 69.43
N PRO A 157 0.52 17.05 70.04
CA PRO A 157 0.35 15.68 69.54
C PRO A 157 -0.31 15.58 68.16
N PHE A 158 -0.95 16.64 67.65
CA PHE A 158 -1.50 16.61 66.29
C PHE A 158 -0.43 16.56 65.22
N PHE A 159 0.77 17.11 65.47
CA PHE A 159 1.87 17.02 64.51
C PHE A 159 2.31 15.58 64.25
N ASP A 160 2.24 14.72 65.27
CA ASP A 160 2.57 13.29 65.15
C ASP A 160 1.46 12.49 64.42
N GLN A 161 0.26 13.04 64.29
CA GLN A 161 -0.88 12.39 63.65
C GLN A 161 -1.00 12.72 62.16
N ILE A 162 -0.34 13.78 61.69
CA ILE A 162 -0.52 14.30 60.32
C ILE A 162 -0.25 13.23 59.28
N ASP A 163 0.89 12.53 59.39
CA ASP A 163 1.27 11.51 58.41
C ASP A 163 0.27 10.35 58.40
N LYS A 164 -0.18 9.92 59.58
CA LYS A 164 -1.19 8.87 59.70
C LYS A 164 -2.53 9.28 59.07
N VAL A 165 -3.03 10.47 59.40
CA VAL A 165 -4.28 11.00 58.87
C VAL A 165 -4.18 11.16 57.35
N PHE A 166 -3.04 11.62 56.85
CA PHE A 166 -2.77 11.74 55.42
C PHE A 166 -2.81 10.38 54.72
N GLU A 167 -2.09 9.37 55.23
CA GLU A 167 -2.05 8.02 54.65
C GLU A 167 -3.45 7.38 54.62
N GLU A 168 -4.19 7.44 55.73
CA GLU A 168 -5.56 6.91 55.81
C GLU A 168 -6.51 7.63 54.85
N THR A 169 -6.41 8.97 54.76
CA THR A 169 -7.26 9.77 53.87
C THR A 169 -6.92 9.51 52.40
N LEU A 170 -5.64 9.41 52.06
CA LEU A 170 -5.19 9.16 50.69
C LEU A 170 -5.60 7.76 50.22
N ALA A 171 -5.46 6.74 51.07
CA ALA A 171 -5.92 5.39 50.78
C ALA A 171 -7.44 5.36 50.55
N ALA A 172 -8.23 5.98 51.42
CA ALA A 172 -9.68 6.07 51.24
C ALA A 172 -10.08 6.86 49.99
N ALA A 173 -9.32 7.91 49.62
CA ALA A 173 -9.54 8.67 48.39
C ALA A 173 -9.32 7.80 47.14
N GLN A 174 -8.27 7.00 47.17
CA GLN A 174 -7.96 6.04 46.10
C GLN A 174 -9.05 4.97 45.99
N ASP A 175 -9.50 4.41 47.10
CA ASP A 175 -10.60 3.44 47.11
C ASP A 175 -11.90 4.05 46.55
N ALA A 176 -12.23 5.29 46.91
CA ALA A 176 -13.40 5.98 46.38
C ALA A 176 -13.28 6.23 44.86
N PHE A 177 -12.08 6.60 44.40
CA PHE A 177 -11.80 6.80 42.97
C PHE A 177 -11.94 5.49 42.18
N ASP A 178 -11.35 4.40 42.68
CA ASP A 178 -11.38 3.09 42.03
C ASP A 178 -12.80 2.49 42.00
N ASN A 179 -13.64 2.83 42.99
CA ASN A 179 -15.06 2.47 43.01
C ASN A 179 -15.95 3.38 42.15
N GLY A 180 -15.40 4.42 41.51
CA GLY A 180 -16.15 5.36 40.68
C GLY A 180 -16.98 6.38 41.47
N ASP A 181 -16.79 6.50 42.79
CA ASP A 181 -17.50 7.48 43.61
C ASP A 181 -16.82 8.86 43.48
N HIS A 182 -17.15 9.58 42.41
CA HIS A 182 -16.61 10.91 42.12
C HIS A 182 -16.72 11.88 43.30
N ARG A 183 -17.88 11.94 43.98
CA ARG A 183 -18.11 12.92 45.04
C ARG A 183 -17.21 12.65 46.23
N GLU A 184 -17.12 11.39 46.64
CA GLU A 184 -16.31 11.00 47.78
C GLU A 184 -14.81 11.05 47.47
N ALA A 185 -14.41 10.64 46.26
CA ALA A 185 -13.04 10.74 45.79
C ALA A 185 -12.53 12.20 45.81
N VAL A 186 -13.30 13.14 45.24
CA VAL A 186 -12.93 14.57 45.28
C VAL A 186 -12.83 15.08 46.71
N ARG A 187 -13.80 14.74 47.57
CA ARG A 187 -13.82 15.18 48.98
C ARG A 187 -12.59 14.69 49.75
N LEU A 188 -12.20 13.43 49.57
CA LEU A 188 -11.09 12.80 50.29
C LEU A 188 -9.73 13.25 49.73
N PHE A 189 -9.56 13.35 48.41
CA PHE A 189 -8.33 13.90 47.84
C PHE A 189 -8.13 15.37 48.22
N ASP A 190 -9.20 16.18 48.25
CA ASP A 190 -9.13 17.57 48.72
C ASP A 190 -8.76 17.65 50.20
N LEU A 191 -9.22 16.71 51.04
CA LEU A 191 -8.78 16.59 52.43
C LEU A 191 -7.31 16.19 52.52
N ALA A 192 -6.85 15.22 51.73
CA ALA A 192 -5.45 14.79 51.70
C ALA A 192 -4.51 15.95 51.30
N VAL A 193 -4.89 16.75 50.30
CA VAL A 193 -4.18 17.98 49.91
C VAL A 193 -4.18 19.00 51.04
N ALA A 194 -5.27 19.15 51.78
CA ALA A 194 -5.32 20.06 52.93
C ALA A 194 -4.43 19.60 54.10
N VAL A 195 -4.32 18.29 54.37
CA VAL A 195 -3.49 17.72 55.45
C VAL A 195 -1.99 17.86 55.13
N THR A 196 -1.60 17.57 53.89
CA THR A 196 -0.22 17.68 53.41
C THR A 196 -0.16 18.50 52.11
N PRO A 197 -0.21 19.84 52.19
CA PRO A 197 -0.15 20.71 51.02
C PRO A 197 1.13 20.51 50.21
N GLY A 198 1.04 20.50 48.89
CA GLY A 198 2.17 20.26 47.99
C GLY A 198 2.51 18.78 47.77
N HIS A 199 1.76 17.83 48.34
CA HIS A 199 2.02 16.42 48.11
C HIS A 199 1.61 16.00 46.68
N PRO A 200 2.55 15.57 45.82
CA PRO A 200 2.31 15.42 44.38
C PRO A 200 1.23 14.39 44.05
N VAL A 201 1.17 13.29 44.80
CA VAL A 201 0.16 12.23 44.58
C VAL A 201 -1.25 12.70 44.94
N ALA A 202 -1.40 13.50 46.01
CA ALA A 202 -2.71 13.97 46.46
C ALA A 202 -3.25 15.03 45.51
N GLU A 203 -2.39 15.95 45.03
CA GLU A 203 -2.78 16.95 44.04
C GLU A 203 -3.11 16.33 42.68
N ALA A 204 -2.34 15.34 42.24
CA ALA A 204 -2.64 14.59 41.01
C ALA A 204 -3.96 13.80 41.16
N GLY A 205 -4.15 13.11 42.28
CA GLY A 205 -5.37 12.39 42.60
C GLY A 205 -6.60 13.30 42.63
N LEU A 206 -6.50 14.49 43.22
CA LEU A 206 -7.57 15.48 43.23
C LEU A 206 -7.95 15.92 41.81
N LYS A 207 -6.96 16.23 40.96
CA LYS A 207 -7.21 16.62 39.55
C LYS A 207 -7.90 15.49 38.78
N ARG A 208 -7.47 14.24 38.95
CA ARG A 208 -8.11 13.08 38.32
C ARG A 208 -9.52 12.87 38.84
N ALA A 209 -9.72 12.93 40.16
CA ALA A 209 -11.03 12.77 40.78
C ALA A 209 -12.03 13.83 40.30
N GLN A 210 -11.59 15.08 40.09
CA GLN A 210 -12.43 16.16 39.53
C GLN A 210 -12.97 15.84 38.14
N ASN A 211 -12.24 15.07 37.34
CA ASN A 211 -12.66 14.64 35.99
C ASN A 211 -13.41 13.30 35.99
N LEU A 212 -13.47 12.57 37.11
CA LEU A 212 -13.94 11.18 37.17
C LEU A 212 -15.36 10.99 36.62
N GLU A 213 -16.31 11.84 37.01
CA GLU A 213 -17.70 11.73 36.52
C GLU A 213 -17.79 11.87 34.99
N ALA A 214 -17.05 12.81 34.42
CA ALA A 214 -17.02 13.01 32.96
C ALA A 214 -16.34 11.84 32.24
N VAL A 215 -15.26 11.30 32.81
CA VAL A 215 -14.56 10.11 32.29
C VAL A 215 -15.49 8.90 32.30
N LEU A 216 -16.15 8.61 33.42
CA LEU A 216 -17.10 7.49 33.52
C LEU A 216 -18.27 7.65 32.53
N GLY A 217 -18.83 8.86 32.40
CA GLY A 217 -19.88 9.12 31.42
C GLY A 217 -19.43 8.93 29.97
N LEU A 218 -18.17 9.23 29.63
CA LEU A 218 -17.60 8.96 28.31
C LEU A 218 -17.31 7.47 28.10
N MET A 219 -16.89 6.76 29.16
CA MET A 219 -16.72 5.30 29.12
C MET A 219 -18.05 4.60 28.82
N ASP A 220 -19.12 4.95 29.53
CA ASP A 220 -20.45 4.37 29.30
C ASP A 220 -20.97 4.65 27.88
N GLN A 221 -20.77 5.87 27.37
CA GLN A 221 -21.08 6.22 25.98
C GLN A 221 -20.27 5.40 24.98
N GLY A 222 -18.96 5.28 25.21
CA GLY A 222 -18.07 4.53 24.34
C GLY A 222 -18.44 3.05 24.26
N LEU A 223 -18.79 2.44 25.39
CA LEU A 223 -19.26 1.06 25.46
C LEU A 223 -20.61 0.87 24.74
N ALA A 224 -21.56 1.80 24.92
CA ALA A 224 -22.83 1.75 24.21
C ALA A 224 -22.65 1.85 22.69
N PHE A 225 -21.81 2.77 22.20
CA PHE A 225 -21.48 2.86 20.78
C PHE A 225 -20.76 1.60 20.26
N GLU A 226 -19.92 0.99 21.08
CA GLU A 226 -19.24 -0.27 20.73
C GLU A 226 -20.25 -1.42 20.55
N ASP A 227 -21.20 -1.55 21.48
CA ASP A 227 -22.27 -2.56 21.43
C ASP A 227 -23.19 -2.37 20.22
N ASP A 228 -23.45 -1.12 19.83
CA ASP A 228 -24.25 -0.76 18.65
C ASP A 228 -23.45 -0.83 17.32
N LEU A 229 -22.18 -1.27 17.37
CA LEU A 229 -21.24 -1.30 16.23
C LEU A 229 -20.95 0.08 15.60
N GLU A 230 -21.25 1.16 16.31
CA GLU A 230 -20.90 2.54 15.95
C GLU A 230 -19.42 2.84 16.30
N LEU A 231 -18.50 2.04 15.77
CA LEU A 231 -17.10 1.98 16.23
C LEU A 231 -16.35 3.33 16.15
N ASN A 232 -16.66 4.17 15.17
CA ASN A 232 -16.04 5.50 15.09
C ASN A 232 -16.51 6.45 16.21
N ALA A 233 -17.77 6.34 16.63
CA ALA A 233 -18.30 7.08 17.76
C ALA A 233 -17.73 6.55 19.08
N ALA A 234 -17.64 5.22 19.22
CA ALA A 234 -16.99 4.57 20.37
C ALA A 234 -15.53 5.03 20.53
N LYS A 235 -14.76 4.98 19.43
CA LYS A 235 -13.37 5.46 19.38
C LYS A 235 -13.26 6.90 19.89
N LEU A 236 -14.11 7.80 19.39
CA LEU A 236 -14.09 9.20 19.78
C LEU A 236 -14.43 9.41 21.27
N ALA A 237 -15.36 8.63 21.81
CA ALA A 237 -15.72 8.70 23.23
C ALA A 237 -14.55 8.28 24.13
N PHE A 238 -13.86 7.17 23.79
CA PHE A 238 -12.66 6.74 24.52
C PHE A 238 -11.47 7.70 24.36
N GLU A 239 -11.28 8.30 23.19
CA GLU A 239 -10.25 9.33 22.98
C GLU A 239 -10.51 10.56 23.87
N LYS A 240 -11.76 11.03 23.96
CA LYS A 240 -12.13 12.13 24.89
C LYS A 240 -11.94 11.76 26.36
N ALA A 241 -12.18 10.51 26.75
CA ALA A 241 -11.93 10.07 28.12
C ALA A 241 -10.43 10.18 28.45
N LEU A 242 -9.56 9.79 27.51
CA LEU A 242 -8.11 9.91 27.65
C LEU A 242 -7.59 11.35 27.56
N GLU A 243 -8.31 12.27 26.90
CA GLU A 243 -8.00 13.70 26.95
C GLU A 243 -8.23 14.28 28.37
N LEU A 244 -9.22 13.76 29.10
CA LEU A 244 -9.54 14.18 30.47
C LEU A 244 -8.66 13.49 31.52
N ASP A 245 -8.35 12.21 31.34
CA ASP A 245 -7.43 11.44 32.16
C ASP A 245 -6.58 10.49 31.30
N PRO A 246 -5.36 10.91 30.90
CA PRO A 246 -4.46 10.08 30.11
C PRO A 246 -4.03 8.77 30.80
N ALA A 247 -4.19 8.67 32.11
CA ALA A 247 -3.84 7.49 32.92
C ALA A 247 -5.04 6.55 33.16
N TRP A 248 -6.16 6.72 32.44
CA TRP A 248 -7.33 5.86 32.56
C TRP A 248 -7.21 4.58 31.73
N ASP A 249 -6.62 3.54 32.32
CA ASP A 249 -6.36 2.24 31.68
C ASP A 249 -7.59 1.58 31.01
N PRO A 250 -8.82 1.66 31.55
CA PRO A 250 -9.98 1.11 30.88
C PRO A 250 -10.26 1.77 29.51
N ALA A 251 -10.01 3.08 29.36
CA ALA A 251 -10.23 3.79 28.10
C ALA A 251 -9.16 3.44 27.06
N SER A 252 -7.89 3.32 27.47
CA SER A 252 -6.81 2.93 26.56
C SER A 252 -7.04 1.51 26.02
N THR A 253 -7.41 0.58 26.89
CA THR A 253 -7.74 -0.81 26.52
C THR A 253 -8.94 -0.88 25.57
N ALA A 254 -10.01 -0.14 25.87
CA ALA A 254 -11.20 -0.12 25.01
C ALA A 254 -10.92 0.54 23.65
N LEU A 255 -10.10 1.61 23.62
CA LEU A 255 -9.70 2.28 22.40
C LEU A 255 -8.88 1.38 21.47
N GLU A 256 -7.94 0.59 22.02
CA GLU A 256 -7.17 -0.39 21.25
C GLU A 256 -8.09 -1.47 20.66
N ARG A 257 -9.01 -2.01 21.46
CA ARG A 257 -10.00 -2.99 21.01
C ARG A 257 -10.86 -2.45 19.86
N VAL A 258 -11.44 -1.26 20.01
CA VAL A 258 -12.26 -0.63 18.97
C VAL A 258 -11.45 -0.33 17.70
N ARG A 259 -10.19 0.12 17.83
CA ARG A 259 -9.31 0.35 16.66
C ARG A 259 -9.07 -0.94 15.88
N GLU A 260 -8.89 -2.05 16.57
CA GLU A 260 -8.73 -3.35 15.93
C GLU A 260 -10.02 -3.80 15.23
N SER A 261 -11.19 -3.62 15.86
CA SER A 261 -12.49 -3.88 15.24
C SER A 261 -12.71 -3.04 13.97
N ILE A 262 -12.34 -1.75 13.99
CA ILE A 262 -12.39 -0.88 12.80
C ILE A 262 -11.48 -1.41 11.69
N ARG A 263 -10.26 -1.82 12.04
CA ARG A 263 -9.29 -2.37 11.08
C ARG A 263 -9.84 -3.65 10.42
N LEU A 264 -10.42 -4.55 11.21
CA LEU A 264 -11.01 -5.80 10.72
C LEU A 264 -12.20 -5.55 9.79
N LEU A 265 -13.16 -4.72 10.20
CA LEU A 265 -14.32 -4.39 9.34
C LEU A 265 -13.88 -3.70 8.04
N SER A 266 -12.92 -2.77 8.13
CA SER A 266 -12.38 -2.10 6.95
C SER A 266 -11.72 -3.12 6.01
N PHE A 267 -10.98 -4.10 6.56
CA PHE A 267 -10.36 -5.15 5.79
C PHE A 267 -11.42 -6.00 5.06
N GLU A 268 -12.45 -6.45 5.76
CA GLU A 268 -13.54 -7.26 5.19
C GLU A 268 -14.31 -6.50 4.11
N GLN A 269 -14.57 -5.20 4.31
CA GLN A 269 -15.19 -4.35 3.32
C GLN A 269 -14.32 -4.26 2.06
N ARG A 270 -13.01 -3.98 2.19
CA ARG A 270 -12.10 -3.91 1.04
C ARG A 270 -11.98 -5.26 0.31
N MET A 271 -12.01 -6.37 1.04
CA MET A 271 -12.03 -7.70 0.44
C MET A 271 -13.32 -7.93 -0.38
N THR A 272 -14.47 -7.52 0.16
CA THR A 272 -15.76 -7.63 -0.54
C THR A 272 -15.78 -6.79 -1.80
N GLU A 273 -15.37 -5.52 -1.71
CA GLU A 273 -15.23 -4.61 -2.86
C GLU A 273 -14.32 -5.20 -3.95
N GLY A 274 -13.20 -5.82 -3.56
CA GLY A 274 -12.26 -6.46 -4.48
C GLY A 274 -12.85 -7.67 -5.22
N LEU A 275 -13.58 -8.52 -4.51
CA LEU A 275 -14.23 -9.71 -5.07
C LEU A 275 -15.41 -9.33 -5.99
N GLU A 276 -16.21 -8.34 -5.61
CA GLU A 276 -17.30 -7.82 -6.44
C GLU A 276 -16.76 -7.19 -7.74
N ALA A 277 -15.75 -6.32 -7.63
CA ALA A 277 -15.10 -5.71 -8.79
C ALA A 277 -14.49 -6.77 -9.72
N LEU A 278 -13.87 -7.82 -9.15
CA LEU A 278 -13.34 -8.93 -9.93
C LEU A 278 -14.45 -9.68 -10.69
N ALA A 279 -15.58 -9.95 -10.02
CA ALA A 279 -16.74 -10.60 -10.65
C ALA A 279 -17.35 -9.77 -11.78
N LEU A 280 -17.28 -8.44 -11.70
CA LEU A 280 -17.73 -7.50 -12.73
C LEU A 280 -16.70 -7.27 -13.85
N GLY A 281 -15.48 -7.83 -13.74
CA GLY A 281 -14.39 -7.60 -14.69
C GLY A 281 -13.72 -6.22 -14.55
N GLU A 282 -13.97 -5.52 -13.45
CA GLU A 282 -13.38 -4.22 -13.13
C GLU A 282 -11.99 -4.38 -12.51
N PHE A 283 -11.03 -4.86 -13.30
CA PHE A 283 -9.72 -5.30 -12.79
C PHE A 283 -8.91 -4.22 -12.07
N ALA A 284 -9.01 -2.96 -12.51
CA ALA A 284 -8.32 -1.84 -11.85
C ALA A 284 -8.90 -1.57 -10.46
N THR A 285 -10.24 -1.59 -10.34
CA THR A 285 -10.97 -1.44 -9.08
C THR A 285 -10.64 -2.60 -8.14
N ALA A 286 -10.68 -3.84 -8.64
CA ALA A 286 -10.35 -5.04 -7.87
C ALA A 286 -8.92 -4.98 -7.31
N ARG A 287 -7.93 -4.61 -8.15
CA ARG A 287 -6.53 -4.45 -7.73
C ARG A 287 -6.37 -3.38 -6.65
N ALA A 288 -7.06 -2.25 -6.79
CA ALA A 288 -7.02 -1.18 -5.79
C ALA A 288 -7.60 -1.65 -4.44
N ALA A 289 -8.74 -2.33 -4.46
CA ALA A 289 -9.41 -2.84 -3.27
C ALA A 289 -8.56 -3.92 -2.55
N PHE A 290 -8.00 -4.90 -3.26
CA PHE A 290 -7.12 -5.89 -2.64
C PHE A 290 -5.82 -5.27 -2.09
N ASN A 291 -5.23 -4.28 -2.77
CA ASN A 291 -4.08 -3.57 -2.19
C ASN A 291 -4.43 -2.79 -0.92
N ALA A 292 -5.62 -2.17 -0.87
CA ALA A 292 -6.10 -1.51 0.34
C ALA A 292 -6.34 -2.53 1.48
N ALA A 293 -6.92 -3.69 1.19
CA ALA A 293 -7.07 -4.78 2.15
C ALA A 293 -5.70 -5.27 2.66
N LYS A 294 -4.71 -5.44 1.77
CA LYS A 294 -3.35 -5.82 2.13
C LYS A 294 -2.67 -4.81 3.06
N ALA A 295 -2.91 -3.51 2.85
CA ALA A 295 -2.38 -2.47 3.73
C ALA A 295 -3.01 -2.50 5.14
N LEU A 296 -4.28 -2.90 5.22
CA LEU A 296 -5.01 -3.05 6.50
C LEU A 296 -4.58 -4.29 7.27
N ASN A 297 -4.29 -5.42 6.57
CA ASN A 297 -3.83 -6.66 7.19
C ASN A 297 -2.71 -7.32 6.36
N PRO A 298 -1.43 -6.97 6.60
CA PRO A 298 -0.31 -7.48 5.81
C PRO A 298 -0.05 -8.98 5.93
N ASP A 299 -0.40 -9.58 7.08
CA ASP A 299 -0.17 -11.00 7.37
C ASP A 299 -1.22 -11.93 6.73
N SER A 300 -2.31 -11.35 6.21
CA SER A 300 -3.39 -12.08 5.55
C SER A 300 -2.98 -12.49 4.12
N PRO A 301 -3.09 -13.78 3.74
CA PRO A 301 -2.85 -14.22 2.36
C PRO A 301 -3.97 -13.83 1.38
N GLN A 302 -5.20 -13.63 1.87
CA GLN A 302 -6.39 -13.46 1.02
C GLN A 302 -6.29 -12.32 -0.01
N PRO A 303 -5.77 -11.12 0.32
CA PRO A 303 -5.57 -10.08 -0.68
C PRO A 303 -4.56 -10.45 -1.77
N ALA A 304 -3.51 -11.21 -1.42
CA ALA A 304 -2.51 -11.66 -2.38
C ALA A 304 -3.11 -12.69 -3.36
N ASP A 305 -3.94 -13.61 -2.86
CA ASP A 305 -4.68 -14.56 -3.69
C ASP A 305 -5.65 -13.84 -4.65
N GLY A 306 -6.37 -12.83 -4.16
CA GLY A 306 -7.25 -12.00 -4.97
C GLY A 306 -6.49 -11.25 -6.08
N LEU A 307 -5.31 -10.71 -5.78
CA LEU A 307 -4.44 -10.06 -6.77
C LEU A 307 -3.95 -11.05 -7.84
N LEU A 308 -3.59 -12.27 -7.46
CA LEU A 308 -3.20 -13.32 -8.41
C LEU A 308 -4.38 -13.67 -9.34
N GLN A 309 -5.59 -13.77 -8.80
CA GLN A 309 -6.79 -14.02 -9.60
C GLN A 309 -7.09 -12.87 -10.58
N VAL A 310 -6.89 -11.61 -10.15
CA VAL A 310 -6.99 -10.44 -11.04
C VAL A 310 -5.98 -10.54 -12.19
N ASP A 311 -4.72 -10.88 -11.90
CA ASP A 311 -3.67 -11.03 -12.92
C ASP A 311 -4.01 -12.14 -13.93
N GLN A 312 -4.56 -13.26 -13.45
CA GLN A 312 -5.02 -14.36 -14.29
C GLN A 312 -6.19 -13.95 -15.19
N GLU A 313 -7.19 -13.26 -14.66
CA GLU A 313 -8.35 -12.81 -15.45
C GLU A 313 -7.98 -11.72 -16.47
N ILE A 314 -7.06 -10.81 -16.15
CA ILE A 314 -6.51 -9.86 -17.13
C ILE A 314 -5.84 -10.60 -18.29
N ARG A 315 -5.02 -11.60 -17.97
CA ARG A 315 -4.35 -12.43 -18.98
C ARG A 315 -5.39 -13.11 -19.89
N LEU A 316 -6.40 -13.76 -19.31
CA LEU A 316 -7.46 -14.44 -20.05
C LEU A 316 -8.30 -13.46 -20.90
N ALA A 317 -8.62 -12.29 -20.36
CA ALA A 317 -9.33 -11.24 -21.09
C ALA A 317 -8.52 -10.74 -22.30
N ASN A 318 -7.21 -10.57 -22.14
CA ASN A 318 -6.33 -10.19 -23.25
C ASN A 318 -6.28 -11.27 -24.34
N ILE A 319 -6.15 -12.54 -23.95
CA ILE A 319 -6.17 -13.67 -24.90
C ILE A 319 -7.50 -13.69 -25.67
N ARG A 320 -8.65 -13.57 -24.99
CA ARG A 320 -9.97 -13.52 -25.65
C ARG A 320 -10.10 -12.37 -26.64
N ARG A 321 -9.58 -11.18 -26.29
CA ARG A 321 -9.57 -10.01 -27.18
C ARG A 321 -8.74 -10.27 -28.44
N LEU A 322 -7.51 -10.76 -28.27
CA LEU A 322 -6.61 -11.08 -29.37
C LEU A 322 -7.15 -12.22 -30.23
N GLU A 323 -7.76 -13.23 -29.64
CA GLU A 323 -8.40 -14.32 -30.37
C GLU A 323 -9.52 -13.81 -31.29
N ASN A 324 -10.40 -12.93 -30.79
CA ASN A 324 -11.44 -12.32 -31.62
C ASN A 324 -10.85 -11.44 -32.74
N GLN A 325 -9.76 -10.72 -32.46
CA GLN A 325 -9.03 -9.94 -33.46
C GLN A 325 -8.43 -10.85 -34.54
N ALA A 326 -7.76 -11.93 -34.16
CA ALA A 326 -7.17 -12.89 -35.09
C ALA A 326 -8.24 -13.55 -35.98
N ARG A 327 -9.38 -13.95 -35.42
CA ARG A 327 -10.52 -14.48 -36.20
C ARG A 327 -11.05 -13.46 -37.20
N THR A 328 -11.20 -12.19 -36.79
CA THR A 328 -11.67 -11.12 -37.68
C THR A 328 -10.69 -10.89 -38.84
N LEU A 329 -9.38 -10.92 -38.56
CA LEU A 329 -8.33 -10.82 -39.58
C LEU A 329 -8.34 -12.01 -40.53
N ASP A 330 -8.49 -13.24 -40.01
CA ASP A 330 -8.62 -14.45 -40.83
C ASP A 330 -9.85 -14.39 -41.74
N ASP A 331 -11.00 -13.94 -41.22
CA ASP A 331 -12.27 -13.78 -41.97
C ASP A 331 -12.16 -12.71 -43.07
N ASN A 332 -11.38 -11.65 -42.82
CA ASN A 332 -11.07 -10.60 -43.79
C ASN A 332 -9.91 -10.96 -44.73
N GLU A 333 -9.33 -12.15 -44.59
CA GLU A 333 -8.17 -12.61 -45.36
C GLU A 333 -6.93 -11.72 -45.20
N GLU A 334 -6.74 -11.10 -44.03
CA GLU A 334 -5.58 -10.30 -43.63
C GLU A 334 -4.54 -11.18 -42.90
N TRP A 335 -4.08 -12.23 -43.57
CA TRP A 335 -3.30 -13.31 -42.93
C TRP A 335 -1.95 -12.84 -42.40
N GLU A 336 -1.30 -11.89 -43.06
CA GLU A 336 -0.01 -11.34 -42.64
C GLU A 336 -0.13 -10.69 -41.26
N THR A 337 -1.19 -9.92 -41.01
CA THR A 337 -1.47 -9.31 -39.70
C THR A 337 -2.02 -10.33 -38.71
N ALA A 338 -2.78 -11.33 -39.16
CA ALA A 338 -3.25 -12.41 -38.28
C ALA A 338 -2.08 -13.21 -37.69
N ILE A 339 -0.99 -13.43 -38.45
CA ILE A 339 0.24 -14.06 -37.98
C ILE A 339 0.80 -13.31 -36.77
N ASP A 340 0.93 -11.98 -36.86
CA ASP A 340 1.45 -11.15 -35.78
C ASP A 340 0.60 -11.29 -34.50
N VAL A 341 -0.73 -11.32 -34.66
CA VAL A 341 -1.67 -11.48 -33.52
C VAL A 341 -1.57 -12.87 -32.90
N TYR A 342 -1.46 -13.93 -33.69
CA TYR A 342 -1.28 -15.29 -33.15
C TYR A 342 0.07 -15.44 -32.42
N GLU A 343 1.14 -14.83 -32.94
CA GLU A 343 2.43 -14.79 -32.26
C GLU A 343 2.35 -13.99 -30.94
N GLU A 344 1.60 -12.89 -30.91
CA GLU A 344 1.30 -12.16 -29.67
C GLU A 344 0.57 -13.04 -28.63
N ILE A 345 -0.44 -13.81 -29.05
CA ILE A 345 -1.14 -14.74 -28.16
C ILE A 345 -0.19 -15.80 -27.60
N LEU A 346 0.67 -16.39 -28.44
CA LEU A 346 1.62 -17.42 -28.02
C LEU A 346 2.74 -16.88 -27.11
N ASN A 347 3.05 -15.59 -27.20
CA ASN A 347 3.93 -14.92 -26.24
C ASN A 347 3.29 -14.78 -24.85
N ILE A 348 1.95 -14.74 -24.77
CA ILE A 348 1.24 -14.75 -23.49
C ILE A 348 1.21 -16.17 -22.91
N ASP A 349 0.84 -17.15 -23.75
CA ASP A 349 0.79 -18.57 -23.40
C ASP A 349 1.04 -19.43 -24.65
N GLY A 350 2.18 -20.12 -24.65
CA GLY A 350 2.65 -20.92 -25.78
C GLY A 350 1.90 -22.23 -25.98
N ASP A 351 1.15 -22.70 -24.98
CA ASP A 351 0.45 -24.00 -25.01
C ASP A 351 -0.96 -23.91 -25.61
N LEU A 352 -1.38 -22.71 -26.03
CA LEU A 352 -2.70 -22.46 -26.62
C LEU A 352 -2.82 -23.07 -28.03
N GLN A 353 -3.39 -24.27 -28.10
CA GLN A 353 -3.57 -25.03 -29.33
C GLN A 353 -4.29 -24.22 -30.44
N PHE A 354 -5.33 -23.45 -30.10
CA PHE A 354 -6.05 -22.65 -31.10
C PHE A 354 -5.13 -21.62 -31.80
N ALA A 355 -4.19 -21.04 -31.05
CA ALA A 355 -3.25 -20.04 -31.56
C ALA A 355 -2.13 -20.70 -32.37
N GLN A 356 -1.62 -21.85 -31.91
CA GLN A 356 -0.65 -22.64 -32.69
C GLN A 356 -1.23 -23.05 -34.05
N GLU A 357 -2.44 -23.60 -34.06
CA GLU A 357 -3.11 -24.01 -35.30
C GLU A 357 -3.48 -22.80 -36.17
N GLY A 358 -3.96 -21.72 -35.55
CA GLY A 358 -4.25 -20.45 -36.22
C GLY A 358 -3.05 -19.88 -36.95
N LEU A 359 -1.90 -19.83 -36.27
CA LEU A 359 -0.63 -19.38 -36.84
C LEU A 359 -0.22 -20.21 -38.05
N ILE A 360 -0.32 -21.54 -37.97
CA ILE A 360 -0.01 -22.44 -39.09
C ILE A 360 -0.95 -22.18 -40.27
N ARG A 361 -2.25 -22.03 -40.01
CA ARG A 361 -3.24 -21.73 -41.06
C ARG A 361 -2.96 -20.39 -41.72
N ALA A 362 -2.75 -19.32 -40.94
CA ALA A 362 -2.46 -17.98 -41.45
C ALA A 362 -1.17 -17.95 -42.27
N LYS A 363 -0.07 -18.56 -41.79
CA LYS A 363 1.19 -18.71 -42.54
C LYS A 363 1.00 -19.44 -43.88
N THR A 364 0.22 -20.52 -43.87
CA THR A 364 -0.08 -21.28 -45.10
C THR A 364 -0.87 -20.44 -46.10
N ARG A 365 -1.83 -19.64 -45.62
CA ARG A 365 -2.66 -18.76 -46.47
C ARG A 365 -1.88 -17.58 -47.04
N ALA A 366 -1.07 -16.92 -46.23
CA ALA A 366 -0.18 -15.84 -46.68
C ALA A 366 0.78 -16.33 -47.76
N ALA A 367 1.45 -17.47 -47.55
CA ALA A 367 2.36 -18.04 -48.55
C ALA A 367 1.66 -18.41 -49.87
N LEU A 368 0.42 -18.89 -49.78
CA LEU A 368 -0.42 -19.17 -50.96
C LEU A 368 -0.79 -17.88 -51.70
N HIS A 369 -1.19 -16.84 -50.97
CA HIS A 369 -1.45 -15.51 -51.51
C HIS A 369 -0.24 -14.95 -52.25
N ASP A 370 0.94 -14.93 -51.63
CA ASP A 370 2.18 -14.45 -52.24
C ASP A 370 2.52 -15.21 -53.53
N THR A 371 2.33 -16.53 -53.49
CA THR A 371 2.56 -17.38 -54.66
C THR A 371 1.63 -16.99 -55.80
N LEU A 372 0.33 -16.81 -55.56
CA LEU A 372 -0.64 -16.39 -56.57
C LEU A 372 -0.34 -14.97 -57.08
N GLN A 373 -0.05 -14.05 -56.17
CA GLN A 373 0.25 -12.66 -56.48
C GLN A 373 1.48 -12.55 -57.39
N SER A 374 2.54 -13.33 -57.13
CA SER A 374 3.75 -13.34 -57.95
C SER A 374 3.49 -13.71 -59.42
N PHE A 375 2.53 -14.62 -59.67
CA PHE A 375 2.12 -14.99 -61.03
C PHE A 375 1.24 -13.92 -61.68
N ILE A 376 0.36 -13.30 -60.90
CA ILE A 376 -0.56 -12.26 -61.36
C ILE A 376 0.19 -10.99 -61.77
N GLU A 377 1.19 -10.59 -60.99
CA GLU A 377 2.02 -9.41 -61.25
C GLU A 377 3.01 -9.62 -62.40
N ASN A 378 3.40 -10.87 -62.69
CA ASN A 378 4.38 -11.20 -63.73
C ASN A 378 3.80 -12.11 -64.83
N PRO A 379 2.73 -11.70 -65.54
CA PRO A 379 1.97 -12.57 -66.44
C PRO A 379 2.76 -13.06 -67.65
N ASP A 380 3.77 -12.32 -68.12
CA ASP A 380 4.61 -12.71 -69.27
C ASP A 380 5.41 -13.99 -69.00
N THR A 381 5.70 -14.28 -67.73
CA THR A 381 6.45 -15.48 -67.35
C THR A 381 5.61 -16.75 -67.52
N LEU A 382 4.28 -16.64 -67.51
CA LEU A 382 3.34 -17.77 -67.62
C LEU A 382 3.39 -18.47 -68.97
N SER A 383 3.96 -17.83 -69.99
CA SER A 383 4.18 -18.44 -71.30
C SER A 383 5.34 -19.44 -71.33
N LYS A 384 6.24 -19.40 -70.34
CA LYS A 384 7.33 -20.37 -70.22
C LYS A 384 6.77 -21.73 -69.76
N PRO A 385 7.11 -22.85 -70.40
CA PRO A 385 6.52 -24.17 -70.06
C PRO A 385 6.59 -24.53 -68.57
N ALA A 386 7.75 -24.32 -67.93
CA ALA A 386 7.94 -24.61 -66.51
C ALA A 386 7.08 -23.73 -65.58
N THR A 387 6.92 -22.44 -65.90
CA THR A 387 6.07 -21.54 -65.10
C THR A 387 4.59 -21.87 -65.30
N MET A 388 4.18 -22.15 -66.53
CA MET A 388 2.82 -22.59 -66.86
C MET A 388 2.44 -23.83 -66.06
N GLN A 389 3.32 -24.85 -66.02
CA GLN A 389 3.08 -26.08 -65.28
C GLN A 389 2.98 -25.82 -63.76
N ARG A 390 3.88 -25.02 -63.18
CA ARG A 390 3.82 -24.65 -61.75
C ARG A 390 2.53 -23.90 -61.40
N ALA A 391 2.17 -22.88 -62.17
CA ALA A 391 0.95 -22.11 -61.93
C ALA A 391 -0.32 -22.98 -62.11
N THR A 392 -0.31 -23.91 -63.07
CA THR A 392 -1.41 -24.88 -63.24
C THR A 392 -1.54 -25.80 -62.03
N ASN A 393 -0.42 -26.31 -61.49
CA ASN A 393 -0.43 -27.15 -60.29
C ASN A 393 -0.95 -26.40 -59.06
N VAL A 394 -0.60 -25.12 -58.90
CA VAL A 394 -1.12 -24.26 -57.82
C VAL A 394 -2.64 -24.09 -57.95
N LEU A 395 -3.16 -23.80 -59.16
CA LEU A 395 -4.60 -23.74 -59.40
C LEU A 395 -5.32 -25.06 -59.10
N LEU A 396 -4.72 -26.20 -59.45
CA LEU A 396 -5.28 -27.52 -59.12
C LEU A 396 -5.29 -27.74 -57.61
N GLY A 397 -4.23 -27.35 -56.91
CA GLY A 397 -4.11 -27.43 -55.45
C GLY A 397 -5.15 -26.57 -54.72
N LEU A 398 -5.48 -25.39 -55.27
CA LEU A 398 -6.49 -24.48 -54.70
C LEU A 398 -7.86 -25.14 -54.56
N SER A 399 -8.24 -26.09 -55.42
CA SER A 399 -9.53 -26.81 -55.29
C SER A 399 -9.72 -27.54 -53.96
N ARG A 400 -8.64 -27.79 -53.22
CA ARG A 400 -8.66 -28.44 -51.90
C ARG A 400 -8.70 -27.45 -50.73
N VAL A 401 -8.51 -26.16 -51.00
CA VAL A 401 -8.51 -25.10 -49.98
C VAL A 401 -9.94 -24.70 -49.68
N THR A 402 -10.44 -25.10 -48.51
CA THR A 402 -11.81 -24.80 -48.05
C THR A 402 -11.76 -24.22 -46.64
N PRO A 403 -12.43 -23.09 -46.35
CA PRO A 403 -13.10 -22.18 -47.29
C PRO A 403 -12.07 -21.37 -48.12
N MET A 404 -12.36 -21.00 -49.37
CA MET A 404 -11.40 -20.24 -50.19
C MET A 404 -11.29 -18.77 -49.76
N GLY A 405 -12.43 -18.12 -49.50
CA GLY A 405 -12.49 -16.68 -49.24
C GLY A 405 -12.41 -15.84 -50.53
N PRO A 406 -12.90 -14.59 -50.52
CA PRO A 406 -13.02 -13.75 -51.71
C PRO A 406 -11.68 -13.37 -52.37
N ARG A 407 -10.66 -12.95 -51.61
CA ARG A 407 -9.31 -12.57 -52.07
C ARG A 407 -8.65 -13.73 -52.81
N LEU A 408 -8.65 -14.94 -52.24
CA LEU A 408 -8.06 -16.09 -52.93
C LEU A 408 -8.89 -16.55 -54.14
N GLU A 409 -10.22 -16.48 -54.07
CA GLU A 409 -11.08 -16.83 -55.20
C GLU A 409 -10.88 -15.84 -56.37
N ASP A 410 -10.72 -14.54 -56.07
CA ASP A 410 -10.40 -13.52 -57.07
C ASP A 410 -9.02 -13.75 -57.70
N GLN A 411 -8.00 -14.01 -56.89
CA GLN A 411 -6.65 -14.33 -57.38
C GLN A 411 -6.65 -15.60 -58.25
N LYS A 412 -7.38 -16.63 -57.83
CA LYS A 412 -7.58 -17.86 -58.61
C LYS A 412 -8.22 -17.55 -59.97
N ASN A 413 -9.29 -16.76 -59.99
CA ASN A 413 -10.00 -16.39 -61.21
C ASN A 413 -9.15 -15.51 -62.13
N GLN A 414 -8.34 -14.60 -61.58
CA GLN A 414 -7.39 -13.80 -62.32
C GLN A 414 -6.28 -14.65 -62.92
N LEU A 415 -5.64 -15.53 -62.14
CA LEU A 415 -4.60 -16.42 -62.62
C LEU A 415 -5.12 -17.38 -63.69
N ALA A 416 -6.33 -17.93 -63.53
CA ALA A 416 -6.95 -18.80 -64.53
C ALA A 416 -7.15 -18.08 -65.88
N ARG A 417 -7.59 -16.81 -65.87
CA ARG A 417 -7.70 -15.97 -67.07
C ARG A 417 -6.34 -15.72 -67.72
N LEU A 418 -5.32 -15.39 -66.92
CA LEU A 418 -3.96 -15.16 -67.41
C LEU A 418 -3.33 -16.42 -68.01
N LEU A 419 -3.54 -17.59 -67.40
CA LEU A 419 -3.07 -18.87 -67.94
C LEU A 419 -3.78 -19.24 -69.25
N LYS A 420 -5.11 -19.05 -69.34
CA LYS A 420 -5.84 -19.25 -70.59
C LYS A 420 -5.29 -18.34 -71.70
N ARG A 421 -4.99 -17.08 -71.37
CA ARG A 421 -4.37 -16.12 -72.28
C ARG A 421 -2.99 -16.60 -72.74
N ALA A 422 -2.12 -17.01 -71.82
CA ALA A 422 -0.78 -17.50 -72.13
C ALA A 422 -0.78 -18.82 -72.93
N ALA A 423 -1.83 -19.63 -72.80
CA ALA A 423 -1.97 -20.90 -73.51
C ALA A 423 -2.56 -20.76 -74.93
N THR A 424 -3.22 -19.64 -75.24
CA THR A 424 -3.91 -19.43 -76.53
C THR A 424 -2.92 -18.96 -77.60
N PRO A 425 -2.65 -19.74 -78.66
CA PRO A 425 -1.78 -19.31 -79.76
C PRO A 425 -2.37 -18.10 -80.51
N LEU A 426 -1.49 -17.20 -80.94
CA LEU A 426 -1.80 -16.02 -81.75
C LEU A 426 -1.13 -16.17 -83.11
N ARG A 427 -1.87 -15.83 -84.17
CA ARG A 427 -1.38 -15.85 -85.54
C ARG A 427 -0.37 -14.71 -85.75
N VAL A 428 0.84 -15.06 -86.18
CA VAL A 428 1.93 -14.14 -86.50
C VAL A 428 2.30 -14.27 -87.96
N THR A 429 2.43 -13.14 -88.66
CA THR A 429 2.90 -13.11 -90.05
C THR A 429 4.37 -12.72 -90.09
N LEU A 430 5.19 -13.59 -90.69
CA LEU A 430 6.59 -13.35 -91.02
C LEU A 430 6.70 -13.01 -92.52
N VAL A 431 7.55 -12.04 -92.85
CA VAL A 431 7.83 -11.63 -94.24
C VAL A 431 9.33 -11.71 -94.50
N SER A 432 9.71 -12.34 -95.62
CA SER A 432 11.11 -12.47 -96.04
C SER A 432 11.22 -12.28 -97.56
N ASP A 433 12.41 -12.46 -98.15
CA ASP A 433 12.75 -12.12 -99.54
C ASP A 433 12.83 -13.34 -100.47
N ASN A 434 12.30 -14.51 -100.06
CA ASN A 434 12.49 -15.81 -100.72
C ASN A 434 13.96 -16.29 -100.85
N ALA A 435 14.95 -15.53 -100.41
CA ALA A 435 16.38 -15.89 -100.51
C ALA A 435 17.03 -16.14 -99.15
N THR A 436 16.55 -15.45 -98.11
CA THR A 436 17.00 -15.58 -96.72
C THR A 436 16.39 -16.83 -96.09
N THR A 437 17.23 -17.73 -95.55
CA THR A 437 16.75 -18.87 -94.77
C THR A 437 16.42 -18.40 -93.36
N VAL A 438 15.15 -18.47 -92.97
CA VAL A 438 14.69 -18.03 -91.65
C VAL A 438 14.48 -19.20 -90.70
N SER A 439 14.90 -19.05 -89.46
CA SER A 439 14.59 -19.92 -88.32
C SER A 439 14.08 -19.10 -87.14
N VAL A 440 13.15 -19.66 -86.36
CA VAL A 440 12.63 -19.02 -85.15
C VAL A 440 13.00 -19.88 -83.94
N PHE A 441 13.71 -19.26 -83.00
CA PHE A 441 14.16 -19.93 -81.79
C PHE A 441 12.96 -20.47 -80.99
N ARG A 442 13.04 -21.74 -80.54
CA ARG A 442 11.97 -22.53 -79.89
C ARG A 442 10.82 -23.02 -80.78
N VAL A 443 10.81 -22.67 -82.07
CA VAL A 443 9.82 -23.17 -83.04
C VAL A 443 10.50 -24.16 -83.98
N GLY A 444 11.61 -23.75 -84.60
CA GLY A 444 12.33 -24.56 -85.58
C GLY A 444 12.75 -23.75 -86.82
N ARG A 445 13.28 -24.46 -87.83
CA ARG A 445 13.67 -23.88 -89.12
C ARG A 445 12.44 -23.79 -90.02
N ILE A 446 12.15 -22.60 -90.53
CA ILE A 446 10.98 -22.35 -91.40
C ILE A 446 11.39 -22.50 -92.88
N GLY A 447 12.59 -22.06 -93.24
CA GLY A 447 13.09 -22.12 -94.62
C GLY A 447 13.04 -20.76 -95.32
N THR A 448 12.92 -20.76 -96.65
CA THR A 448 12.78 -19.55 -97.47
C THR A 448 11.31 -19.30 -97.81
N PHE A 449 10.86 -18.05 -97.72
CA PHE A 449 9.48 -17.67 -98.03
C PHE A 449 9.37 -16.17 -98.32
N ALA A 450 8.28 -15.75 -98.96
CA ALA A 450 7.89 -14.34 -99.07
C ALA A 450 6.99 -13.93 -97.91
N ARG A 451 6.00 -14.76 -97.60
CA ARG A 451 5.07 -14.60 -96.48
C ARG A 451 4.83 -15.96 -95.83
N HIS A 452 4.96 -16.03 -94.52
CA HIS A 452 4.65 -17.23 -93.74
C HIS A 452 3.83 -16.87 -92.51
N GLU A 453 2.87 -17.73 -92.18
CA GLU A 453 1.97 -17.54 -91.06
C GLU A 453 2.20 -18.65 -90.03
N LEU A 454 2.37 -18.26 -88.77
CA LEU A 454 2.73 -19.16 -87.69
C LEU A 454 1.89 -18.83 -86.45
N ASP A 455 1.36 -19.86 -85.81
CA ASP A 455 0.63 -19.70 -84.54
C ASP A 455 1.62 -19.82 -83.37
N LEU A 456 1.87 -18.70 -82.70
CA LEU A 456 2.79 -18.59 -81.57
C LEU A 456 2.03 -18.25 -80.30
N ARG A 457 2.37 -18.94 -79.20
CA ARG A 457 1.87 -18.52 -77.88
C ARG A 457 2.43 -17.15 -77.53
N PRO A 458 1.76 -16.35 -76.69
CA PRO A 458 2.32 -15.10 -76.20
C PRO A 458 3.72 -15.32 -75.62
N GLY A 459 4.67 -14.43 -75.86
CA GLY A 459 6.05 -14.59 -75.41
C GLY A 459 7.05 -13.85 -76.28
N VAL A 460 8.30 -13.86 -75.85
CA VAL A 460 9.41 -13.25 -76.61
C VAL A 460 10.08 -14.32 -77.47
N TYR A 461 10.19 -14.03 -78.76
CA TYR A 461 10.78 -14.91 -79.77
C TYR A 461 11.93 -14.20 -80.48
N VAL A 462 12.87 -15.00 -80.97
CA VAL A 462 13.98 -14.51 -81.77
C VAL A 462 13.92 -15.21 -83.13
N ALA A 463 13.73 -14.45 -84.19
CA ALA A 463 13.93 -14.91 -85.55
C ALA A 463 15.36 -14.62 -85.99
N THR A 464 15.98 -15.59 -86.66
CA THR A 464 17.29 -15.44 -87.29
C THR A 464 17.19 -15.74 -88.77
N GLY A 465 17.69 -14.83 -89.60
CA GLY A 465 17.85 -15.01 -91.03
C GLY A 465 19.30 -15.23 -91.38
N SER A 466 19.58 -16.21 -92.24
CA SER A 466 20.91 -16.46 -92.79
C SER A 466 20.86 -16.64 -94.29
N ARG A 467 21.82 -16.01 -94.98
CA ARG A 467 21.95 -16.05 -96.44
C ARG A 467 23.44 -16.05 -96.83
N PRO A 468 23.91 -17.01 -97.64
CA PRO A 468 25.30 -17.05 -98.09
C PRO A 468 25.70 -15.75 -98.81
N GLY A 469 26.84 -15.17 -98.40
CA GLY A 469 27.34 -13.90 -98.94
C GLY A 469 26.72 -12.62 -98.34
N TYR A 470 25.90 -12.76 -97.30
CA TYR A 470 25.26 -11.65 -96.59
C TYR A 470 25.42 -11.81 -95.07
N ARG A 471 25.26 -10.72 -94.33
CA ARG A 471 25.28 -10.73 -92.87
C ARG A 471 23.99 -11.31 -92.30
N ASP A 472 24.13 -12.22 -91.35
CA ASP A 472 23.00 -12.80 -90.62
C ASP A 472 22.23 -11.72 -89.83
N VAL A 473 20.90 -11.81 -89.83
CA VAL A 473 20.02 -10.88 -89.11
C VAL A 473 19.37 -11.60 -87.95
N ARG A 474 19.39 -10.98 -86.77
CA ARG A 474 18.71 -11.45 -85.56
C ARG A 474 17.67 -10.42 -85.14
N MET A 475 16.42 -10.85 -85.07
CA MET A 475 15.29 -10.00 -84.69
C MET A 475 14.55 -10.57 -83.49
N GLU A 476 14.46 -9.78 -82.43
CA GLU A 476 13.64 -10.10 -81.26
C GLU A 476 12.27 -9.45 -81.41
N PHE A 477 11.20 -10.23 -81.19
CA PHE A 477 9.83 -9.72 -81.22
C PHE A 477 9.00 -10.34 -80.11
N ARG A 478 8.04 -9.57 -79.58
CA ARG A 478 7.13 -9.99 -78.52
C ARG A 478 5.76 -10.27 -79.11
N VAL A 479 5.27 -11.48 -78.90
CA VAL A 479 3.90 -11.89 -79.21
C VAL A 479 3.04 -11.63 -77.97
N ALA A 480 2.05 -10.75 -78.08
CA ALA A 480 1.14 -10.43 -76.98
C ALA A 480 -0.27 -10.14 -77.52
N PRO A 481 -1.36 -10.52 -76.81
CA PRO A 481 -2.73 -10.31 -77.28
C PRO A 481 -3.15 -8.85 -77.39
N GLU A 482 -2.49 -7.96 -76.66
CA GLU A 482 -2.80 -6.53 -76.57
C GLU A 482 -2.13 -5.69 -77.67
N VAL A 483 -1.25 -6.31 -78.47
CA VAL A 483 -0.50 -5.64 -79.53
C VAL A 483 -1.06 -6.06 -80.87
N GLU A 484 -1.49 -5.09 -81.68
CA GLU A 484 -1.79 -5.34 -83.09
C GLU A 484 -0.47 -5.69 -83.81
N MET A 485 -0.28 -6.98 -84.09
CA MET A 485 0.97 -7.52 -84.59
C MET A 485 1.19 -7.11 -86.05
N LYS A 486 2.12 -6.16 -86.25
CA LYS A 486 2.64 -5.86 -87.59
C LYS A 486 3.44 -7.06 -88.14
N PRO A 487 3.47 -7.26 -89.47
CA PRO A 487 4.29 -8.31 -90.06
C PRO A 487 5.76 -8.17 -89.66
N ILE A 488 6.35 -9.27 -89.20
CA ILE A 488 7.74 -9.32 -88.75
C ILE A 488 8.63 -9.59 -89.96
N VAL A 489 9.46 -8.63 -90.35
CA VAL A 489 10.30 -8.69 -91.55
C VAL A 489 11.66 -9.27 -91.19
N VAL A 490 12.08 -10.38 -91.79
CA VAL A 490 13.38 -11.02 -91.52
C VAL A 490 14.10 -11.26 -92.84
N GLN A 491 15.02 -10.36 -93.20
CA GLN A 491 15.73 -10.35 -94.49
C GLN A 491 17.21 -9.99 -94.29
N CYS A 492 18.12 -10.66 -95.00
CA CYS A 492 19.54 -10.33 -95.00
C CYS A 492 19.84 -9.29 -96.10
N GLU A 493 19.99 -8.01 -95.71
CA GLU A 493 20.15 -6.90 -96.65
C GLU A 493 21.62 -6.48 -96.90
N GLU A 494 22.51 -6.69 -95.92
CA GLU A 494 23.92 -6.28 -95.99
C GLU A 494 24.79 -7.38 -96.61
N GLN A 495 25.37 -7.11 -97.78
CA GLN A 495 26.27 -8.02 -98.49
C GLN A 495 27.69 -7.97 -97.89
N ILE A 496 28.35 -9.12 -97.74
CA ILE A 496 29.71 -9.25 -97.17
C ILE A 496 30.77 -9.24 -98.26
#